data_AF-A0A397JQ82-F1
#
_entry.id   AF-A0A397JQ82-F1
#
_cell.length_a   1.000
_cell.length_b   1.000
_cell.length_c   1.000
_cell.angle_alpha   90.00
_cell.angle_beta   90.00
_cell.angle_gamma   90.00
#
_symmetry.space_group_name_H-M   'P 1'
#
loop_
_entity.id
_entity.type
_entity.pdbx_description
1 polymer ?
#
loop_
_entity_poly.entity_id
_entity_poly.type
_entity_poly.pdbx_seq_one_letter_code
_entity_poly.pdbx_strand_id
1 'polypeptide(L)'
;MNISQLSYSKYCVLTHNSQDYFVHYRPIKNCIKNLLSNPDILKNLMFRYENSKIEDEKSYGEQNSGNWWKRAERSISNHANILSIILYSDATTTDTLEKSSLHPIYVSLGNISTWRRNKENAKQLLASGNF
;
A
#
# COMPACT_ATOMS: atom_id res chain seq x y z
N MET A 1 -2.17 18.24 -14.92
CA MET A 1 -1.52 17.64 -13.73
C MET A 1 -0.02 17.91 -13.88
N ASN A 2 0.55 18.82 -13.09
CA ASN A 2 1.97 19.15 -13.19
C ASN A 2 2.75 18.06 -12.45
N ILE A 3 3.21 17.04 -13.17
CA ILE A 3 4.03 15.96 -12.60
C ILE A 3 5.42 16.57 -12.40
N SER A 4 5.59 17.37 -11.34
CA SER A 4 6.92 17.72 -10.84
C SER A 4 7.68 16.41 -10.72
N GLN A 5 8.77 16.28 -11.48
CA GLN A 5 9.61 15.07 -11.59
C GLN A 5 9.72 14.40 -10.24
N LEU A 6 8.95 13.34 -10.05
CA LEU A 6 9.00 12.59 -8.82
C LEU A 6 10.31 11.79 -8.85
N SER A 7 11.36 12.36 -8.24
CA SER A 7 12.69 11.76 -8.21
C SER A 7 12.63 10.41 -7.51
N TYR A 8 12.91 9.34 -8.24
CA TYR A 8 13.15 8.01 -7.68
C TYR A 8 14.63 7.88 -7.33
N SER A 9 14.91 7.32 -6.16
CA SER A 9 16.24 6.86 -5.80
C SER A 9 16.52 5.52 -6.48
N LYS A 10 17.74 5.31 -6.96
CA LYS A 10 18.19 4.04 -7.52
C LYS A 10 19.10 3.34 -6.51
N TYR A 11 18.87 2.06 -6.26
CA TYR A 11 19.67 1.24 -5.35
C TYR A 11 19.98 -0.11 -6.00
N CYS A 12 21.26 -0.53 -5.95
CA CYS A 12 21.66 -1.87 -6.38
C CYS A 12 21.30 -2.86 -5.27
N VAL A 13 20.36 -3.76 -5.55
CA VAL A 13 19.88 -4.75 -4.58
C VAL A 13 20.82 -5.95 -4.53
N LEU A 14 21.25 -6.44 -5.70
CA LEU A 14 22.11 -7.60 -5.80
C LEU A 14 22.96 -7.54 -7.08
N THR A 15 24.14 -8.14 -7.04
CA THR A 15 24.97 -8.40 -8.22
C THR A 15 25.11 -9.90 -8.38
N HIS A 16 24.72 -10.44 -9.52
CA HIS A 16 24.78 -11.87 -9.83
C HIS A 16 25.20 -12.08 -11.28
N ASN A 17 26.11 -13.03 -11.53
CA ASN A 17 26.72 -13.26 -12.85
C ASN A 17 27.27 -11.99 -13.51
N SER A 18 27.91 -11.12 -12.72
CA SER A 18 28.42 -9.81 -13.18
C SER A 18 27.34 -8.86 -13.71
N GLN A 19 26.07 -9.11 -13.38
CA GLN A 19 24.95 -8.26 -13.69
C GLN A 19 24.38 -7.66 -12.40
N ASP A 20 24.19 -6.34 -12.41
CA ASP A 20 23.60 -5.59 -11.31
C ASP A 20 22.07 -5.49 -11.45
N TYR A 21 21.36 -5.79 -10.36
CA TYR A 21 19.91 -5.71 -10.27
C TYR A 21 19.53 -4.50 -9.42
N PHE A 22 18.74 -3.60 -10.01
CA PHE A 22 18.41 -2.32 -9.41
C PHE A 22 16.94 -2.21 -9.05
N VAL A 23 16.69 -1.51 -7.95
CA VAL A 23 15.36 -1.00 -7.59
C VAL A 23 15.36 0.52 -7.68
N HIS A 24 14.31 1.05 -8.31
CA HIS A 24 13.98 2.45 -8.31
C HIS A 24 12.85 2.66 -7.29
N TYR A 25 13.08 3.46 -6.25
CA TYR A 25 12.12 3.61 -5.15
C TYR A 25 11.95 5.06 -4.70
N ARG A 26 10.89 5.31 -3.94
CA ARG A 26 10.68 6.56 -3.19
C ARG A 26 10.61 6.26 -1.70
N PRO A 27 11.00 7.20 -0.82
CA PRO A 27 10.82 7.03 0.61
C PRO A 27 9.34 6.75 0.93
N ILE A 28 9.06 5.65 1.64
CA ILE A 28 7.69 5.24 1.98
C ILE A 28 6.93 6.34 2.72
N LYS A 29 7.63 7.14 3.55
CA LYS A 29 7.08 8.31 4.24
C LYS A 29 6.46 9.32 3.26
N ASN A 30 7.07 9.54 2.10
CA ASN A 30 6.53 10.45 1.09
C ASN A 30 5.30 9.84 0.41
N CYS A 31 5.28 8.53 0.18
CA CYS A 31 4.10 7.85 -0.35
C CYS A 31 2.91 7.94 0.63
N ILE A 32 3.15 7.66 1.91
CA ILE A 32 2.10 7.78 2.95
C ILE A 32 1.60 9.22 3.04
N LYS A 33 2.49 10.22 3.04
CA LYS A 33 2.09 11.64 3.02
C LYS A 33 1.21 11.96 1.82
N ASN A 34 1.58 11.53 0.62
CA ASN A 34 0.80 11.80 -0.59
C ASN A 34 -0.59 11.15 -0.55
N LEU A 35 -0.71 9.93 -0.04
CA LEU A 35 -2.00 9.27 0.18
C LEU A 35 -2.85 10.04 1.20
N LEU A 36 -2.26 10.48 2.31
CA LEU A 36 -2.96 11.27 3.34
C LEU A 36 -3.28 12.69 2.88
N SER A 37 -2.58 13.24 1.90
CA SER A 37 -2.91 14.55 1.31
C SER A 37 -4.13 14.50 0.38
N ASN A 38 -4.66 13.32 0.06
CA ASN A 38 -5.83 13.17 -0.80
C ASN A 38 -7.13 13.24 0.02
N PRO A 39 -7.94 14.31 -0.09
CA PRO A 39 -9.16 14.46 0.70
C PRO A 39 -10.20 13.36 0.42
N ASP A 40 -10.23 12.80 -0.78
CA ASP A 40 -11.12 11.69 -1.12
C ASP A 40 -10.74 10.37 -0.45
N ILE A 41 -9.49 10.24 0.00
CA ILE A 41 -9.04 9.11 0.83
C ILE A 41 -9.38 9.41 2.29
N LEU A 42 -9.02 10.61 2.77
CA LEU A 42 -9.22 11.00 4.17
C LEU A 42 -10.66 10.82 4.64
N LYS A 43 -11.64 11.20 3.80
CA LYS A 43 -13.08 11.08 4.12
C LYS A 43 -13.57 9.65 4.36
N ASN A 44 -12.80 8.64 3.95
CA ASN A 44 -13.15 7.22 4.07
C ASN A 44 -12.29 6.47 5.10
N LEU A 45 -11.46 7.17 5.89
CA LEU A 45 -10.59 6.51 6.86
C LEU A 45 -11.38 5.94 8.05
N MET A 46 -11.16 4.67 8.30
CA MET A 46 -11.71 3.90 9.40
C MET A 46 -10.58 3.58 10.38
N PHE A 47 -10.70 4.04 11.62
CA PHE A 47 -9.69 3.81 12.66
C PHE A 47 -10.14 2.81 13.72
N ARG A 48 -11.45 2.66 13.90
CA ARG A 48 -12.05 1.86 14.95
C ARG A 48 -12.26 0.43 14.51
N TYR A 49 -12.09 -0.49 15.45
CA TYR A 49 -12.52 -1.87 15.26
C TYR A 49 -14.02 -1.93 14.95
N GLU A 50 -14.38 -2.75 13.96
CA GLU A 50 -15.77 -2.98 13.58
C GLU A 50 -16.15 -4.45 13.74
N ASN A 51 -17.17 -4.71 14.55
CA ASN A 51 -17.67 -6.06 14.73
C ASN A 51 -18.74 -6.42 13.69
N SER A 52 -18.33 -6.69 12.46
CA SER A 52 -19.24 -7.18 11.42
C SER A 52 -19.72 -8.61 11.71
N LYS A 53 -21.04 -8.83 11.66
CA LYS A 53 -21.68 -10.14 11.73
C LYS A 53 -22.60 -10.37 10.54
N ILE A 54 -22.67 -11.60 10.04
CA ILE A 54 -23.64 -12.05 9.02
C ILE A 54 -24.29 -13.30 9.59
N GLU A 55 -25.62 -13.33 9.67
CA GLU A 55 -26.36 -14.48 10.23
C GLU A 55 -25.84 -14.89 11.63
N ASP A 56 -25.59 -13.90 12.48
CA ASP A 56 -24.97 -14.02 13.82
C ASP A 56 -23.53 -14.54 13.89
N GLU A 57 -22.97 -14.97 12.75
CA GLU A 57 -21.58 -15.38 12.63
C GLU A 57 -20.64 -14.19 12.40
N LYS A 58 -19.40 -14.33 12.89
CA LYS A 58 -18.37 -13.29 12.75
C LYS A 58 -17.90 -13.22 11.29
N SER A 59 -18.02 -12.03 10.68
CA SER A 59 -17.53 -11.76 9.33
C SER A 59 -16.23 -10.95 9.34
N TYR A 60 -15.37 -11.17 8.34
CA TYR A 60 -14.05 -10.56 8.19
C TYR A 60 -13.85 -9.88 6.82
N GLY A 61 -14.76 -8.97 6.45
CA GLY A 61 -14.72 -8.30 5.14
C GLY A 61 -13.71 -7.15 4.98
N GLU A 62 -13.23 -6.57 6.09
CA GLU A 62 -12.32 -5.41 6.07
C GLU A 62 -11.22 -5.56 7.12
N GLN A 63 -10.14 -4.78 6.99
CA GLN A 63 -8.98 -4.87 7.89
C GLN A 63 -9.35 -4.62 9.36
N ASN A 64 -10.22 -3.64 9.62
CA ASN A 64 -10.64 -3.26 10.96
C ASN A 64 -11.65 -4.23 11.60
N SER A 65 -12.12 -5.27 10.90
CA SER A 65 -12.99 -6.28 11.51
C SER A 65 -12.25 -7.49 12.07
N GLY A 66 -10.94 -7.59 11.79
CA GLY A 66 -10.05 -8.63 12.29
C GLY A 66 -9.87 -8.59 13.81
N ASN A 67 -9.77 -9.77 14.43
CA ASN A 67 -9.49 -9.87 15.87
C ASN A 67 -8.12 -9.28 16.24
N TRP A 68 -7.17 -9.27 15.30
CA TRP A 68 -5.87 -8.63 15.50
C TRP A 68 -6.02 -7.10 15.65
N TRP A 69 -6.94 -6.45 14.90
CA TRP A 69 -7.21 -5.01 15.04
C TRP A 69 -7.78 -4.69 16.41
N LYS A 70 -8.75 -5.49 16.86
CA LYS A 70 -9.34 -5.37 18.21
C LYS A 70 -8.27 -5.45 19.30
N ARG A 71 -7.30 -6.35 19.15
CA ARG A 71 -6.18 -6.50 20.10
C ARG A 71 -5.25 -5.29 20.03
N ALA A 72 -4.84 -4.89 18.83
CA ALA A 72 -3.94 -3.77 18.62
C ALA A 72 -4.53 -2.45 19.13
N GLU A 73 -5.83 -2.19 18.89
CA GLU A 73 -6.51 -0.98 19.36
C GLU A 73 -6.56 -0.92 20.89
N ARG A 74 -6.72 -2.07 21.57
CA ARG A 74 -6.67 -2.14 23.04
C ARG A 74 -5.26 -1.95 23.62
N SER A 75 -4.22 -2.16 22.80
CA SER A 75 -2.82 -2.05 23.23
C SER A 75 -2.24 -0.64 23.09
N ILE A 76 -3.00 0.32 22.56
CA ILE A 76 -2.57 1.71 22.36
C ILE A 76 -3.39 2.67 23.24
N SER A 77 -2.88 3.88 23.45
CA SER A 77 -3.61 4.91 24.23
C SER A 77 -4.90 5.32 23.52
N ASN A 78 -5.93 5.72 24.28
CA ASN A 78 -7.20 6.21 23.74
C ASN A 78 -7.08 7.43 22.80
N HIS A 79 -5.97 8.16 22.85
CA HIS A 79 -5.67 9.32 22.00
C HIS A 79 -4.86 8.97 20.74
N ALA A 80 -4.58 7.69 20.49
CA ALA A 80 -3.84 7.22 19.33
C ALA A 80 -4.75 6.41 18.39
N ASN A 81 -4.41 6.42 17.11
CA ASN A 81 -5.06 5.61 16.07
C ASN A 81 -4.04 4.72 15.36
N ILE A 82 -4.50 3.56 14.89
CA ILE A 82 -3.68 2.65 14.07
C ILE A 82 -3.81 3.05 12.61
N LEU A 83 -2.68 3.28 11.94
CA LEU A 83 -2.61 3.43 10.49
C LEU A 83 -2.02 2.15 9.87
N SER A 84 -2.87 1.34 9.26
CA SER A 84 -2.49 0.16 8.49
C SER A 84 -1.99 0.55 7.10
N ILE A 85 -0.85 0.00 6.71
CA ILE A 85 -0.22 0.17 5.41
C ILE A 85 -0.18 -1.18 4.72
N ILE A 86 -0.67 -1.25 3.49
CA ILE A 86 -0.63 -2.45 2.66
C ILE A 86 0.42 -2.23 1.57
N LEU A 87 1.41 -3.13 1.55
CA LEU A 87 2.37 -3.28 0.46
C LEU A 87 1.93 -4.47 -0.38
N TYR A 88 1.83 -4.29 -1.69
CA TYR A 88 1.59 -5.39 -2.61
C TYR A 88 2.47 -5.21 -3.85
N SER A 89 2.89 -6.34 -4.40
CA SER A 89 3.69 -6.42 -5.61
C SER A 89 3.03 -7.40 -6.55
N ASP A 90 2.92 -7.03 -7.82
CA ASP A 90 2.47 -7.93 -8.87
C ASP A 90 3.36 -7.74 -10.09
N ALA A 91 3.66 -8.82 -10.80
CA ALA A 91 4.50 -8.76 -12.00
C ALA A 91 3.73 -8.06 -13.12
N THR A 92 4.35 -7.10 -13.78
CA THR A 92 3.79 -6.44 -14.96
C THR A 92 4.72 -6.60 -16.13
N THR A 93 4.21 -7.15 -17.23
CA THR A 93 4.92 -7.26 -18.50
C THR A 93 5.10 -5.87 -19.10
N THR A 94 6.34 -5.54 -19.49
CA THR A 94 6.70 -4.17 -19.93
C THR A 94 6.98 -4.03 -21.41
N ASP A 95 7.06 -5.13 -22.14
CA ASP A 95 7.21 -5.11 -23.59
C ASP A 95 6.08 -5.86 -24.29
N THR A 96 5.96 -5.62 -25.59
CA THR A 96 4.96 -6.24 -26.46
C THR A 96 5.26 -7.69 -26.80
N LEU A 97 6.44 -8.21 -26.39
CA LEU A 97 6.93 -9.56 -26.73
C LEU A 97 7.11 -10.45 -25.49
N GLU A 98 6.65 -10.00 -24.33
CA GLU A 98 6.77 -10.61 -22.99
C GLU A 98 8.19 -10.98 -22.54
N LYS A 99 9.22 -10.27 -23.00
CA LYS A 99 10.64 -10.57 -22.68
C LYS A 99 11.14 -9.86 -21.42
N SER A 100 10.43 -8.83 -20.95
CA SER A 100 10.79 -8.04 -19.78
C SER A 100 9.60 -7.88 -18.84
N SER A 101 9.82 -8.17 -17.57
CA SER A 101 8.88 -7.95 -16.48
C SER A 101 9.46 -6.95 -15.48
N LEU A 102 8.67 -5.92 -15.16
CA LEU A 102 8.90 -5.09 -13.98
C LEU A 102 8.05 -5.63 -12.84
N HIS A 103 8.61 -5.59 -11.63
CA HIS A 103 7.90 -5.89 -10.39
C HIS A 103 7.64 -4.61 -9.60
N PRO A 104 6.56 -3.87 -9.91
CA PRO A 104 6.17 -2.70 -9.14
C PRO A 104 5.66 -3.10 -7.75
N ILE A 105 6.13 -2.38 -6.74
CA ILE A 105 5.63 -2.41 -5.38
C ILE A 105 4.76 -1.17 -5.18
N TYR A 106 3.49 -1.38 -4.83
CA TYR A 106 2.54 -0.33 -4.51
C TYR A 106 2.29 -0.24 -3.00
N VAL A 107 1.99 0.97 -2.55
CA VAL A 107 1.52 1.28 -1.20
C VAL A 107 0.06 1.71 -1.27
N SER A 108 -0.75 1.23 -0.34
CA SER A 108 -2.10 1.75 -0.06
C SER A 108 -2.38 1.78 1.44
N LEU A 109 -3.42 2.49 1.86
CA LEU A 109 -3.88 2.49 3.25
C LEU A 109 -4.84 1.32 3.48
N GLY A 110 -4.62 0.55 4.55
CA GLY A 110 -5.54 -0.50 4.98
C GLY A 110 -6.77 0.03 5.71
N ASN A 111 -6.73 1.29 6.16
CA ASN A 111 -7.81 1.98 6.86
C ASN A 111 -8.97 2.42 5.96
N ILE A 112 -8.98 2.08 4.68
CA ILE A 112 -10.08 2.39 3.78
C ILE A 112 -10.70 1.10 3.28
N SER A 113 -12.00 1.13 3.02
CA SER A 113 -12.74 -0.02 2.49
C SER A 113 -12.13 -0.56 1.20
N THR A 114 -12.36 -1.84 0.94
CA THR A 114 -11.83 -2.54 -0.24
C THR A 114 -12.27 -1.88 -1.55
N TRP A 115 -13.53 -1.47 -1.66
CA TRP A 115 -14.05 -0.80 -2.85
C TRP A 115 -13.35 0.54 -3.12
N ARG A 116 -12.98 1.30 -2.07
CA ARG A 116 -12.30 2.58 -2.19
C ARG A 116 -10.82 2.39 -2.49
N ARG A 117 -10.20 1.40 -1.83
CA ARG A 117 -8.78 1.00 -1.99
C ARG A 117 -8.45 0.53 -3.40
N ASN A 118 -9.43 -0.05 -4.10
CA ASN A 118 -9.24 -0.55 -5.46
C ASN A 118 -9.14 0.56 -6.53
N LYS A 119 -9.47 1.81 -6.22
CA LYS A 119 -9.31 2.93 -7.15
C LYS A 119 -7.84 3.32 -7.31
N GLU A 120 -7.45 3.72 -8.51
CA GLU A 120 -6.06 4.10 -8.84
C GLU A 120 -5.51 5.19 -7.91
N ASN A 121 -6.32 6.22 -7.61
CA ASN A 121 -5.90 7.32 -6.75
C ASN A 121 -5.72 6.94 -5.27
N ALA A 122 -6.02 5.69 -4.87
CA ALA A 122 -5.83 5.16 -3.52
C ALA A 122 -4.53 4.34 -3.37
N LYS A 123 -3.78 4.23 -4.47
CA LYS A 123 -2.54 3.45 -4.58
C LYS A 123 -1.41 4.36 -5.04
N GLN A 124 -0.21 4.09 -4.57
CA GLN A 124 0.96 4.82 -5.01
C GLN A 124 2.12 3.88 -5.28
N LEU A 125 2.78 4.06 -6.42
CA LEU A 125 4.00 3.33 -6.75
C LEU A 125 5.11 3.73 -5.76
N LEU A 126 5.56 2.73 -4.99
CA LEU A 126 6.65 2.87 -4.02
C LEU A 126 7.98 2.57 -4.68
N ALA A 127 8.05 1.44 -5.38
CA ALA A 127 9.27 0.96 -5.99
C ALA A 127 8.99 0.14 -7.25
N SER A 128 9.99 -0.02 -8.10
CA SER A 128 9.95 -0.95 -9.22
C SER A 128 11.36 -1.45 -9.53
N GLY A 129 11.50 -2.73 -9.84
CA GLY A 129 12.75 -3.38 -10.20
C GLY A 129 12.55 -4.43 -11.27
N ASN A 130 13.59 -4.65 -12.07
CA ASN A 130 13.69 -5.80 -12.97
C ASN A 130 14.44 -6.88 -12.18
N PHE A 131 13.74 -7.94 -11.81
CA PHE A 131 14.31 -9.10 -11.11
C PHE A 131 14.09 -10.33 -11.96
#